data_AF-A0A0W1GMY1-F1
#
_entry.id   AF-A0A0W1GMY1-F1
#
_cell.length_a   1.000
_cell.length_b   1.000
_cell.length_c   1.000
_cell.angle_alpha   90.00
_cell.angle_beta   90.00
_cell.angle_gamma   90.00
#
_symmetry.space_group_name_H-M   'P 1'
#
loop_
_entity.id
_entity.type
_entity.pdbx_description
1 polymer ?
#
loop_
_entity_poly.entity_id
_entity_poly.type
_entity_poly.pdbx_seq_one_letter_code
_entity_poly.pdbx_strand_id
1 'polypeptide(L)'
;MSNIADFRSQLIELSARAARRPEDFGEGVRLLFSCGSRNLPSALAQAEACGMEARGVGRRHILVEVQNRAPTAEWLAGEGAAIAGYFESIGGVNPQIGIDRGPVDIDD
;
A
#
# COMPACT_ATOMS: atom_id res chain seq x y z
N MET A 1 8.92 9.79 13.66
CA MET A 1 9.28 9.66 12.22
C MET A 1 9.19 8.18 11.91
N SER A 2 8.24 7.77 11.08
CA SER A 2 8.07 6.34 10.75
C SER A 2 9.12 5.96 9.71
N ASN A 3 9.90 4.92 9.97
CA ASN A 3 10.91 4.41 9.06
C ASN A 3 10.40 3.14 8.33
N ILE A 4 11.16 2.64 7.36
CA ILE A 4 10.73 1.48 6.56
C ILE A 4 10.61 0.18 7.38
N ALA A 5 11.37 0.04 8.48
CA ALA A 5 11.28 -1.11 9.36
C ALA A 5 9.96 -1.09 10.16
N ASP A 6 9.56 0.08 10.66
CA ASP A 6 8.26 0.25 11.33
C ASP A 6 7.09 -0.07 10.38
N PHE A 7 7.23 0.30 9.12
CA PHE A 7 6.23 0.00 8.08
C PHE A 7 6.15 -1.49 7.75
N ARG A 8 7.29 -2.19 7.68
CA ARG A 8 7.32 -3.66 7.55
C ARG A 8 6.63 -4.34 8.73
N SER A 9 6.87 -3.87 9.95
CA SER A 9 6.17 -4.38 11.15
C SER A 9 4.65 -4.15 11.06
N GLN A 10 4.22 -2.97 10.61
CA GLN A 10 2.80 -2.67 10.39
C GLN A 10 2.16 -3.60 9.35
N LEU A 11 2.86 -3.91 8.24
CA LEU A 11 2.38 -4.87 7.24
C LEU A 11 2.22 -6.29 7.81
N ILE A 12 3.16 -6.74 8.64
CA ILE A 12 3.09 -8.05 9.31
C ILE A 12 1.88 -8.08 10.26
N GLU A 13 1.69 -7.04 11.07
CA GLU A 13 0.54 -6.94 11.97
C GLU A 13 -0.79 -6.90 11.20
N LEU A 14 -0.83 -6.18 10.07
CA LEU A 14 -2.00 -6.08 9.21
C LEU A 14 -2.33 -7.43 8.57
N SER A 15 -1.32 -8.16 8.07
CA SER A 15 -1.48 -9.52 7.54
C SER A 15 -2.02 -10.48 8.62
N ALA A 16 -1.45 -10.43 9.82
CA ALA A 16 -1.93 -11.24 10.94
C ALA A 16 -3.36 -10.88 11.37
N ARG A 17 -3.75 -9.60 11.26
CA ARG A 17 -5.13 -9.17 11.52
C ARG A 17 -6.08 -9.67 10.44
N ALA A 18 -5.72 -9.55 9.16
CA ALA A 18 -6.51 -10.07 8.05
C ALA A 18 -6.69 -11.60 8.13
N ALA A 19 -5.71 -12.33 8.67
CA ALA A 19 -5.84 -13.77 8.90
C ALA A 19 -6.83 -14.12 10.01
N ARG A 20 -6.89 -13.31 11.08
CA ARG A 20 -7.79 -13.54 12.22
C ARG A 20 -9.23 -13.08 11.96
N ARG A 21 -9.40 -12.04 11.15
CA ARG A 21 -10.68 -11.42 10.82
C ARG A 21 -10.76 -11.10 9.33
N PRO A 22 -10.86 -12.11 8.45
CA PRO A 22 -10.95 -11.87 7.01
C PRO A 22 -12.17 -11.00 6.63
N GLU A 23 -13.23 -11.01 7.44
CA GLU A 23 -14.42 -10.17 7.27
C GLU A 23 -14.13 -8.66 7.37
N ASP A 24 -13.06 -8.26 8.08
CA ASP A 24 -12.63 -6.85 8.18
C ASP A 24 -11.93 -6.35 6.89
N PHE A 25 -11.57 -7.27 5.98
CA PHE A 25 -10.68 -7.06 4.81
C PHE A 25 -11.28 -7.64 3.52
N GLY A 26 -12.60 -7.83 3.48
CA GLY A 26 -13.34 -8.38 2.34
C GLY A 26 -13.53 -7.41 1.18
N GLU A 27 -14.46 -7.74 0.28
CA GLU A 27 -14.83 -6.87 -0.85
C GLU A 27 -15.21 -5.45 -0.39
N GLY A 28 -14.82 -4.46 -1.20
CA GLY A 28 -15.03 -3.04 -0.89
C GLY A 28 -13.94 -2.41 -0.01
N VAL A 29 -13.08 -3.20 0.65
CA VAL A 29 -11.92 -2.69 1.40
C VAL A 29 -10.75 -2.47 0.44
N ARG A 30 -10.20 -1.25 0.44
CA ARG A 30 -9.04 -0.86 -0.36
C ARG A 30 -7.88 -0.50 0.55
N LEU A 31 -6.67 -0.87 0.14
CA LEU A 31 -5.44 -0.44 0.79
C LEU A 31 -4.72 0.60 -0.07
N LEU A 32 -4.30 1.67 0.60
CA LEU A 32 -3.59 2.80 0.04
C LEU A 32 -2.20 2.83 0.66
N PHE A 33 -1.16 2.63 -0.13
CA PHE A 33 0.22 2.70 0.36
C PHE A 33 0.85 3.98 -0.14
N SER A 34 1.39 4.81 0.75
CA SER A 34 2.04 6.05 0.33
C SER A 34 3.36 6.27 1.03
N CYS A 35 4.26 6.98 0.36
CA CYS A 35 5.47 7.48 0.99
C CYS A 35 5.90 8.80 0.34
N GLY A 36 6.71 9.57 1.05
CA GLY A 36 7.44 10.68 0.46
C GLY A 36 8.57 10.17 -0.44
N SER A 37 8.84 10.85 -1.53
CA SER A 37 9.98 10.63 -2.41
C SER A 37 10.61 11.96 -2.81
N ARG A 38 11.94 12.00 -2.82
CA ARG A 38 12.70 13.17 -3.29
C ARG A 38 12.75 13.26 -4.82
N ASN A 39 12.53 12.15 -5.52
CA ASN A 39 12.55 12.06 -6.97
C ASN A 39 11.32 11.31 -7.47
N LEU A 40 10.20 12.04 -7.55
CA LEU A 40 8.91 11.47 -7.93
C LEU A 40 8.89 10.89 -9.36
N PRO A 41 9.46 11.53 -10.40
CA PRO A 41 9.50 10.94 -11.73
C PRO A 41 10.22 9.58 -11.78
N SER A 42 11.38 9.47 -11.11
CA SER A 42 12.12 8.20 -11.03
C SER A 42 11.34 7.13 -10.27
N ALA A 43 10.66 7.52 -9.19
CA ALA A 43 9.85 6.60 -8.40
C ALA A 43 8.67 6.05 -9.22
N LEU A 44 7.99 6.89 -9.99
CA LEU A 44 6.87 6.48 -10.87
C LEU A 44 7.35 5.54 -11.98
N ALA A 45 8.46 5.86 -12.65
CA ALA A 45 9.04 4.98 -13.66
C ALA A 45 9.43 3.60 -13.08
N GLN A 46 9.94 3.59 -11.85
CA GLN A 46 10.27 2.33 -11.16
C GLN A 46 9.02 1.56 -10.72
N ALA A 47 7.95 2.24 -10.30
CA ALA A 47 6.67 1.60 -10.01
C ALA A 47 6.11 0.90 -11.25
N GLU A 48 6.12 1.58 -12.41
CA GLU A 48 5.71 1.01 -13.69
C GLU A 48 6.56 -0.20 -14.07
N ALA A 49 7.89 -0.12 -13.92
CA ALA A 49 8.80 -1.25 -14.16
C ALA A 49 8.55 -2.45 -13.21
N CYS A 50 8.03 -2.19 -12.01
CA CYS A 50 7.62 -3.21 -11.05
C CYS A 50 6.17 -3.70 -11.27
N GLY A 51 5.45 -3.20 -12.28
CA GLY A 51 4.05 -3.53 -12.53
C GLY A 51 3.08 -2.98 -11.48
N MET A 52 3.49 -1.95 -10.74
CA MET A 52 2.68 -1.33 -9.69
C MET A 52 1.94 -0.11 -10.23
N GLU A 53 0.63 -0.04 -9.98
CA GLU A 53 -0.14 1.17 -10.24
C GLU A 53 0.17 2.22 -9.15
N ALA A 54 0.92 3.25 -9.53
CA ALA A 54 1.28 4.34 -8.66
C ALA A 54 0.99 5.69 -9.29
N ARG A 55 0.59 6.66 -8.46
CA ARG A 55 0.39 8.05 -8.86
C ARG A 55 1.13 9.01 -7.95
N GLY A 56 1.52 10.14 -8.53
CA GLY A 56 2.06 11.26 -7.79
C GLY A 56 0.98 12.04 -7.05
N VAL A 57 1.17 12.26 -5.75
CA VAL A 57 0.32 13.13 -4.93
C VAL A 57 1.13 14.36 -4.52
N GLY A 58 0.69 15.53 -4.98
CA GLY A 58 1.45 16.76 -4.81
C GLY A 58 2.84 16.69 -5.46
N ARG A 59 3.84 17.37 -4.88
CA ARG A 59 5.18 17.50 -5.48
C ARG A 59 6.17 16.41 -5.06
N ARG A 60 5.89 15.66 -4.00
CA ARG A 60 6.88 14.80 -3.31
C ARG A 60 6.30 13.53 -2.70
N HIS A 61 5.04 13.18 -2.95
CA HIS A 61 4.47 11.95 -2.44
C HIS A 61 4.09 11.04 -3.59
N ILE A 62 4.32 9.75 -3.39
CA ILE A 62 3.80 8.71 -4.25
C ILE A 62 2.72 7.94 -3.49
N LEU A 63 1.68 7.56 -4.20
CA LEU A 63 0.58 6.75 -3.72
C LEU A 63 0.46 5.53 -4.64
N VAL A 64 0.63 4.35 -4.08
CA VAL A 64 0.38 3.06 -4.72
C VAL A 64 -1.03 2.65 -4.32
N GLU A 65 -1.92 2.54 -5.30
CA GLU A 65 -3.31 2.15 -5.09
C GLU A 65 -3.50 0.71 -5.50
N VAL A 66 -4.08 -0.07 -4.60
CA VAL A 66 -4.41 -1.47 -4.89
C VAL A 66 -5.89 -1.53 -5.20
N GLN A 67 -6.20 -1.42 -6.48
CA GLN A 67 -7.58 -1.54 -6.95
C GLN A 67 -7.99 -3.02 -7.03
N ASN A 68 -9.20 -3.31 -6.53
CA ASN A 68 -9.96 -4.52 -6.84
C ASN A 68 -9.38 -5.87 -6.39
N ARG A 69 -8.63 -5.91 -5.28
CA ARG A 69 -8.35 -7.18 -4.59
C ARG A 69 -8.58 -7.03 -3.10
N ALA A 70 -9.40 -7.92 -2.53
CA ALA A 70 -9.58 -8.02 -1.09
C ALA A 70 -8.18 -8.22 -0.45
N PRO A 71 -7.74 -7.37 0.48
CA PRO A 71 -6.43 -7.45 1.12
C PRO A 71 -6.36 -8.62 2.12
N THR A 72 -6.38 -9.85 1.59
CA THR A 72 -6.24 -11.06 2.38
C THR A 72 -4.86 -11.13 3.03
N ALA A 73 -4.73 -12.00 4.05
CA ALA A 73 -3.45 -12.20 4.73
C ALA A 73 -2.32 -12.63 3.77
N GLU A 74 -2.62 -13.51 2.82
CA GLU A 74 -1.69 -13.98 1.78
C GLU A 74 -1.28 -12.84 0.85
N TRP A 75 -2.26 -12.04 0.40
CA TRP A 75 -1.99 -10.87 -0.44
C TRP A 75 -1.07 -9.87 0.28
N LEU A 76 -1.36 -9.57 1.54
CA LEU A 76 -0.53 -8.68 2.37
C LEU A 76 0.90 -9.20 2.57
N ALA A 77 1.07 -10.51 2.73
CA ALA A 77 2.39 -11.13 2.89
C ALA A 77 3.22 -11.13 1.61
N GLY A 78 2.58 -11.17 0.43
CA GLY A 78 3.24 -11.09 -0.87
C GLY A 78 3.36 -9.65 -1.38
N GLU A 79 2.24 -9.11 -1.87
CA GLU A 79 2.18 -7.80 -2.54
C GLU A 79 2.47 -6.65 -1.57
N GLY A 80 1.94 -6.72 -0.35
CA GLY A 80 2.27 -5.73 0.68
C GLY A 80 3.78 -5.67 0.98
N ALA A 81 4.44 -6.83 1.06
CA ALA A 81 5.89 -6.91 1.22
C ALA A 81 6.65 -6.39 -0.01
N ALA A 82 6.16 -6.65 -1.22
CA ALA A 82 6.73 -6.10 -2.45
C ALA A 82 6.69 -4.57 -2.47
N ILE A 83 5.58 -3.96 -2.02
CA ILE A 83 5.44 -2.51 -1.89
C ILE A 83 6.44 -1.95 -0.86
N ALA A 84 6.67 -2.63 0.26
CA ALA A 84 7.69 -2.23 1.21
C ALA A 84 9.11 -2.28 0.61
N GLY A 85 9.42 -3.32 -0.18
CA GLY A 85 10.69 -3.40 -0.91
C GLY A 85 10.83 -2.27 -1.94
N TYR A 86 9.75 -1.97 -2.65
CA TYR A 86 9.71 -0.83 -3.57
C TYR A 86 9.99 0.50 -2.84
N PHE A 87 9.30 0.80 -1.74
CA PHE A 87 9.53 2.01 -0.94
C PHE A 87 10.97 2.11 -0.43
N GLU A 88 11.57 1.01 -0.01
CA GLU A 88 12.99 0.97 0.37
C GLU A 88 13.89 1.35 -0.82
N SER A 89 13.64 0.76 -1.99
CA SER A 89 14.46 0.95 -3.19
C SER A 89 14.47 2.39 -3.71
N ILE A 90 13.35 3.11 -3.59
CA ILE A 90 13.25 4.53 -3.99
C ILE A 90 13.73 5.50 -2.91
N GLY A 91 14.21 5.00 -1.77
CA GLY A 91 14.57 5.82 -0.61
C GLY A 91 13.37 6.55 -0.01
N GLY A 92 12.21 5.88 0.02
CA GLY A 92 10.95 6.40 0.51
C GLY A 92 11.01 6.85 1.97
N VAL A 93 10.38 7.98 2.28
CA VAL A 93 10.35 8.56 3.63
C VAL A 93 8.93 8.63 4.18
N ASN A 94 8.78 8.36 5.48
CA ASN A 94 7.48 8.31 6.16
C ASN A 94 6.44 7.45 5.38
N PRO A 95 6.73 6.16 5.14
CA PRO A 95 5.75 5.27 4.53
C PRO A 95 4.51 5.10 5.41
N GLN A 96 3.34 4.99 4.79
CA GLN A 96 2.03 4.94 5.44
C GLN A 96 1.11 3.93 4.74
N ILE A 97 0.23 3.31 5.53
CA ILE A 97 -0.84 2.43 5.06
C ILE A 97 -2.18 3.08 5.44
N GLY A 98 -2.97 3.44 4.45
CA GLY A 98 -4.35 3.83 4.60
C GLY A 98 -5.26 2.63 4.32
N ILE A 99 -6.29 2.45 5.15
CA ILE A 99 -7.38 1.51 4.89
C ILE A 99 -8.58 2.35 4.49
N ASP A 100 -8.95 2.28 3.22
CA ASP A 100 -10.16 2.93 2.72
C ASP A 100 -11.28 1.90 2.67
N ARG A 101 -12.31 2.16 3.47
CA ARG A 101 -13.57 1.42 3.44
C ARG A 101 -14.54 2.35 2.74
N GLY A 102 -14.41 2.42 1.41
CA GLY A 102 -15.31 3.23 0.60
C GLY A 102 -16.78 2.91 0.92
N PRO A 103 -17.73 3.79 0.58
CA PRO A 103 -19.13 3.41 0.66
C PRO A 103 -19.32 2.11 -0.14
N VAL A 104 -20.02 1.14 0.45
CA VAL A 104 -20.61 0.07 -0.34
C VAL A 104 -21.58 0.80 -1.26
N ASP A 105 -21.29 0.89 -2.55
CA ASP A 105 -22.32 1.23 -3.53
C ASP A 105 -23.37 0.12 -3.41
N ILE A 106 -24.38 0.39 -2.59
CA ILE A 106 -25.65 -0.31 -2.65
C ILE A 106 -26.34 0.31 -3.87
N ASP A 107 -26.08 -0.26 -5.05
CA ASP A 107 -26.95 -0.05 -6.20
C ASP A 107 -28.38 -0.46 -5.77
N ASP A 108 -29.30 0.50 -5.83
CA ASP A 108 -30.75 0.35 -5.63
C ASP A 108 -31.39 -0.37 -6.83
#